data_AF-H3ZQY5-F1
#
_entry.id   AF-H3ZQY5-F1
#
_cell.length_a   1.000
_cell.length_b   1.000
_cell.length_c   1.000
_cell.angle_alpha   90.00
_cell.angle_beta   90.00
_cell.angle_gamma   90.00
#
_symmetry.space_group_name_H-M   'P 1'
#
loop_
_entity.id
_entity.type
_entity.pdbx_description
1 polymer ?
#
loop_
_entity_poly.entity_id
_entity_poly.type
_entity_poly.pdbx_seq_one_letter_code
_entity_poly.pdbx_strand_id
1 'polypeptide(L)'
;MTRIEEMRTEILEGNIEKTLFKLSWPLILNNLVHVLYNITDTFWLGKIGREALSALGVSWPLIGTLMNLGQGFAVAGFAFVGQYIGAKLYDRANRAAGALYSLVLFFASLTALIGFFITPKALEFMKVTQNVYPYALTLSSESLAL
;
A
#
# COMPACT_ATOMS: atom_id res chain seq x y z
N MET A 1 10.13 -15.32 -31.45
CA MET A 1 8.98 -14.79 -30.68
C MET A 1 9.53 -14.00 -29.52
N THR A 2 8.95 -12.85 -29.23
CA THR A 2 9.31 -12.11 -28.01
C THR A 2 8.68 -12.79 -26.80
N ARG A 3 9.34 -12.77 -25.64
CA ARG A 3 8.82 -13.35 -24.38
C ARG A 3 7.39 -12.89 -24.03
N ILE A 4 7.00 -11.71 -24.51
CA ILE A 4 5.65 -11.13 -24.35
C ILE A 4 4.61 -11.92 -25.16
N GLU A 5 4.94 -12.36 -26.37
CA GLU A 5 4.04 -13.15 -27.22
C GLU A 5 3.78 -14.54 -26.61
N GLU A 6 4.82 -15.19 -26.09
CA GLU A 6 4.70 -16.50 -25.44
C GLU A 6 3.78 -16.44 -24.20
N MET A 7 3.97 -15.44 -23.33
CA MET A 7 3.11 -15.22 -22.17
C MET A 7 1.66 -14.93 -22.59
N ARG A 8 1.47 -14.16 -23.67
CA ARG A 8 0.12 -13.84 -24.17
C ARG A 8 -0.60 -15.09 -24.65
N THR A 9 0.09 -15.95 -25.40
CA THR A 9 -0.47 -17.22 -25.87
C THR A 9 -0.75 -18.17 -24.70
N GLU A 10 0.14 -18.26 -23.72
CA GLU A 10 -0.08 -19.06 -22.50
C GLU A 10 -1.31 -18.58 -21.70
N ILE A 11 -1.55 -17.27 -21.63
CA ILE A 11 -2.69 -16.70 -20.91
C ILE A 11 -4.01 -16.90 -21.67
N LEU A 12 -4.00 -16.79 -23.00
CA LEU A 12 -5.23 -16.81 -23.81
C LEU A 12 -5.64 -18.20 -24.30
N GLU A 13 -4.67 -19.07 -24.57
CA GLU A 13 -4.88 -20.37 -25.22
C GLU A 13 -4.42 -21.55 -24.35
N GLY A 14 -3.71 -21.28 -23.24
CA GLY A 14 -3.25 -22.30 -22.31
C GLY A 14 -4.37 -22.91 -21.45
N ASN A 15 -4.03 -23.98 -20.72
CA ASN A 15 -4.95 -24.58 -19.76
C ASN A 15 -5.23 -23.60 -18.61
N ILE A 16 -6.51 -23.26 -18.43
CA ILE A 16 -6.99 -22.26 -17.46
C ILE A 16 -6.48 -22.54 -16.04
N GLU A 17 -6.52 -23.80 -15.59
CA GLU A 17 -6.12 -24.17 -14.22
C GLU A 17 -4.63 -23.92 -14.00
N LYS A 18 -3.78 -24.33 -14.94
CA LYS A 18 -2.32 -24.15 -14.85
C LYS A 18 -1.95 -22.68 -14.91
N THR A 19 -2.53 -21.93 -15.85
CA THR A 19 -2.28 -20.49 -16.01
C THR A 19 -2.72 -19.73 -14.77
N LEU A 20 -3.91 -20.01 -14.24
CA LEU A 20 -4.41 -19.39 -13.02
C LEU A 20 -3.48 -19.69 -11.84
N PHE A 21 -3.07 -20.94 -11.64
CA PHE A 21 -2.18 -21.30 -10.54
C PHE A 21 -0.81 -20.61 -10.66
N LYS A 22 -0.25 -20.53 -11.87
CA LYS A 22 1.03 -19.86 -12.15
C LYS A 22 0.98 -18.35 -11.85
N LEU A 23 -0.13 -17.69 -12.16
CA LEU A 23 -0.32 -16.26 -11.90
C LEU A 23 -0.69 -15.97 -10.45
N SER A 24 -1.52 -16.81 -9.83
CA SER A 24 -2.00 -16.61 -8.46
C SER A 24 -0.97 -17.01 -7.41
N TRP A 25 -0.10 -18.00 -7.67
CA TRP A 25 0.87 -18.47 -6.67
C TRP A 25 1.80 -17.37 -6.12
N PRO A 26 2.44 -16.52 -6.96
CA PRO A 26 3.22 -15.40 -6.47
C PRO A 26 2.39 -14.39 -5.66
N LEU A 27 1.14 -14.15 -6.06
CA LEU A 27 0.24 -13.23 -5.38
C LEU A 27 -0.15 -13.76 -3.99
N ILE A 28 -0.43 -15.06 -3.88
CA ILE A 28 -0.72 -15.75 -2.62
C ILE A 28 0.47 -15.65 -1.67
N LEU A 29 1.69 -15.93 -2.15
CA LEU A 29 2.90 -15.80 -1.35
C LEU A 29 3.11 -14.36 -0.85
N ASN A 30 2.94 -13.38 -1.72
CA ASN A 30 3.03 -11.98 -1.33
C ASN A 30 2.01 -11.62 -0.25
N ASN A 31 0.76 -12.08 -0.38
CA ASN A 31 -0.27 -11.85 0.63
C ASN A 31 0.06 -12.54 1.96
N LEU A 32 0.58 -13.76 1.92
CA LEU A 32 1.01 -14.50 3.11
C LEU A 32 2.13 -13.76 3.85
N VAL A 33 3.14 -13.27 3.13
CA VAL A 33 4.22 -12.44 3.72
C VAL A 33 3.63 -11.19 4.36
N HIS A 34 2.67 -10.53 3.71
CA HIS A 34 2.03 -9.34 4.24
C HIS A 34 1.25 -9.63 5.53
N VAL A 35 0.52 -10.75 5.60
CA VAL A 35 -0.17 -11.17 6.82
C VAL A 35 0.82 -11.49 7.94
N LEU A 36 1.89 -12.22 7.64
CA LEU A 36 2.93 -12.54 8.62
C LEU A 36 3.62 -11.29 9.17
N TYR A 37 3.85 -10.29 8.33
CA TYR A 37 4.37 -8.98 8.74
C TYR A 37 3.42 -8.30 9.74
N ASN A 38 2.13 -8.23 9.42
CA ASN A 38 1.12 -7.63 10.30
C ASN A 38 1.05 -8.33 11.68
N ILE A 39 1.13 -9.67 11.69
CA ILE A 39 1.16 -10.45 12.94
C ILE A 39 2.44 -10.16 13.73
N THR A 40 3.59 -10.14 13.07
CA THR A 40 4.89 -9.91 13.69
C THR A 40 4.96 -8.53 14.32
N ASP A 41 4.53 -7.50 13.58
CA ASP A 41 4.47 -6.12 14.06
C ASP A 41 3.57 -5.99 15.30
N THR A 42 2.34 -6.53 15.22
CA THR A 42 1.40 -6.53 16.34
C THR A 42 1.95 -7.29 17.56
N PHE A 43 2.64 -8.41 17.35
CA PHE A 43 3.24 -9.21 18.42
C PHE A 43 4.36 -8.46 19.15
N TRP A 44 5.28 -7.82 18.42
CA TRP A 44 6.35 -7.04 19.02
C TRP A 44 5.84 -5.80 19.74
N LEU A 45 4.87 -5.09 19.16
CA LEU A 45 4.24 -3.94 19.82
C LEU A 45 3.46 -4.34 21.08
N GLY A 46 2.81 -5.51 21.07
CA GLY A 46 2.19 -6.10 22.25
C GLY A 46 3.19 -6.40 23.38
N LYS A 47 4.44 -6.76 23.05
CA LYS A 47 5.52 -6.94 24.04
C LYS A 47 6.08 -5.64 24.59
N ILE A 48 6.04 -4.54 23.82
CA ILE A 48 6.52 -3.22 24.26
C ILE A 48 5.57 -2.60 25.29
N GLY A 49 4.26 -2.87 25.21
CA GLY A 49 3.31 -2.53 26.26
C GLY A 49 1.87 -2.42 25.79
N ARG A 50 0.90 -2.54 26.71
CA ARG A 50 -0.53 -2.41 26.40
C ARG A 50 -0.89 -1.04 25.82
N GLU A 51 -0.15 0.00 26.19
CA GLU A 51 -0.35 1.36 25.68
C GLU A 51 0.00 1.46 24.18
N ALA A 52 1.14 0.88 23.77
CA ALA A 52 1.55 0.82 22.36
C ALA A 52 0.56 0.03 21.50
N LEU A 53 0.08 -1.12 22.01
CA LEU A 53 -0.93 -1.92 21.33
C LEU A 53 -2.30 -1.23 21.24
N SER A 54 -2.69 -0.47 22.28
CA SER A 54 -3.96 0.27 22.28
C SER A 54 -3.92 1.46 21.32
N ALA A 55 -2.75 2.10 21.16
CA ALA A 55 -2.56 3.16 20.18
C ALA A 55 -2.79 2.66 18.75
N LEU A 56 -2.27 1.47 18.39
CA LEU A 56 -2.56 0.83 17.10
C LEU A 56 -4.06 0.70 16.84
N GLY A 57 -4.83 0.21 17.81
CA GLY A 57 -6.27 -0.01 17.65
C GLY A 57 -7.06 1.24 17.27
N VAL A 58 -6.60 2.42 17.69
CA VAL A 58 -7.25 3.71 17.38
C VAL A 58 -6.67 4.34 16.11
N SER A 59 -5.37 4.17 15.84
CA SER A 59 -4.71 4.73 14.67
C SER A 59 -4.95 3.93 13.38
N TRP A 60 -5.13 2.60 13.46
CA TRP A 60 -5.26 1.74 12.28
C TRP A 60 -6.47 2.05 11.40
N PRO A 61 -7.68 2.32 11.94
CA PRO A 61 -8.82 2.73 11.12
C PRO A 61 -8.55 4.03 10.34
N LEU A 62 -7.85 4.98 10.94
CA LEU A 62 -7.49 6.25 10.30
C LEU A 62 -6.48 6.04 9.18
N ILE A 63 -5.38 5.32 9.47
CA ILE A 63 -4.34 4.98 8.49
C ILE A 63 -4.93 4.14 7.34
N GLY A 64 -5.72 3.12 7.68
CA GLY A 64 -6.38 2.23 6.75
C GLY A 64 -7.34 2.97 5.81
N THR A 65 -8.08 3.97 6.31
CA THR A 65 -8.95 4.80 5.46
C THR A 65 -8.14 5.57 4.41
N LEU A 66 -7.04 6.20 4.81
CA LEU A 66 -6.16 6.93 3.89
C LEU A 66 -5.51 6.00 2.86
N MET A 67 -5.03 4.82 3.30
CA MET A 67 -4.44 3.82 2.40
C MET A 67 -5.47 3.24 1.42
N ASN A 68 -6.69 2.98 1.87
CA ASN A 68 -7.75 2.42 1.03
C ASN A 68 -8.18 3.38 -0.08
N LEU A 69 -8.22 4.69 0.22
CA LEU A 69 -8.48 5.71 -0.81
C LEU A 69 -7.41 5.65 -1.91
N GLY A 70 -6.12 5.61 -1.54
CA GLY A 70 -5.02 5.49 -2.50
C GLY A 70 -5.06 4.18 -3.30
N GLN A 71 -5.32 3.05 -2.64
CA GLN A 71 -5.47 1.76 -3.32
C GLN A 71 -6.63 1.74 -4.31
N GLY A 72 -7.75 2.40 -4.01
CA GLY A 72 -8.90 2.49 -4.91
C GLY A 72 -8.51 3.09 -6.27
N PHE A 73 -7.77 4.20 -6.26
CA PHE A 73 -7.27 4.82 -7.49
C PHE A 73 -6.24 3.93 -8.22
N ALA A 74 -5.36 3.27 -7.49
CA ALA A 74 -4.38 2.35 -8.07
C ALA A 74 -5.07 1.18 -8.80
N VAL A 75 -6.06 0.54 -8.17
CA VAL A 75 -6.83 -0.56 -8.76
C VAL A 75 -7.60 -0.11 -10.00
N ALA A 76 -8.25 1.05 -9.95
CA ALA A 76 -8.95 1.62 -11.11
C ALA A 76 -7.98 1.89 -12.27
N GLY A 77 -6.80 2.44 -11.98
CA GLY A 77 -5.74 2.67 -12.96
C GLY A 77 -5.24 1.38 -13.62
N PHE A 78 -4.95 0.35 -12.83
CA PHE A 78 -4.52 -0.95 -13.35
C PHE A 78 -5.59 -1.58 -14.25
N ALA A 79 -6.87 -1.43 -13.91
CA ALA A 79 -7.96 -1.90 -14.76
C ALA A 79 -7.97 -1.21 -16.13
N PHE A 80 -7.83 0.12 -16.18
CA PHE A 80 -7.75 0.85 -17.46
C PHE A 80 -6.52 0.47 -18.28
N VAL A 81 -5.35 0.37 -17.65
CA VAL A 81 -4.12 -0.05 -18.34
C VAL A 81 -4.27 -1.46 -18.90
N GLY A 82 -4.79 -2.41 -18.10
CA GLY A 82 -5.04 -3.79 -18.54
C GLY A 82 -6.02 -3.87 -19.72
N GLN A 83 -7.10 -3.08 -19.69
CA GLN A 83 -8.06 -3.00 -20.78
C GLN A 83 -7.43 -2.45 -22.07
N TYR A 84 -6.63 -1.38 -21.99
CA TYR A 84 -5.96 -0.82 -23.17
C TYR A 84 -4.90 -1.76 -23.74
N ILE A 85 -4.17 -2.47 -22.89
CA ILE A 85 -3.22 -3.52 -23.33
C ILE A 85 -4.00 -4.65 -24.03
N GLY A 86 -5.10 -5.12 -23.43
CA GLY A 86 -5.94 -6.16 -24.02
C GLY A 86 -6.53 -5.75 -25.38
N ALA A 87 -6.90 -4.48 -25.54
CA ALA A 87 -7.39 -3.91 -26.78
C ALA A 87 -6.28 -3.59 -27.81
N LYS A 88 -5.01 -3.90 -27.54
CA LYS A 88 -3.84 -3.54 -28.36
C LYS A 88 -3.66 -2.02 -28.56
N LEU A 89 -4.21 -1.19 -27.68
CA LEU A 89 -4.13 0.27 -27.72
C LEU A 89 -2.94 0.77 -26.86
N TYR A 90 -1.72 0.39 -27.23
CA TYR A 90 -0.51 0.61 -26.42
C TYR A 90 -0.22 2.10 -26.12
N ASP A 91 -0.49 3.01 -27.06
CA ASP A 91 -0.32 4.45 -26.83
C ASP A 91 -1.29 5.00 -25.78
N ARG A 92 -2.50 4.43 -25.68
CA ARG A 92 -3.47 4.79 -24.65
C ARG A 92 -3.11 4.14 -23.31
N ALA A 93 -2.60 2.90 -23.34
CA ALA A 93 -2.08 2.24 -22.15
C ALA A 93 -0.92 3.04 -21.53
N ASN A 94 0.02 3.53 -22.33
CA ASN A 94 1.15 4.33 -21.86
C ASN A 94 0.68 5.67 -21.27
N ARG A 95 -0.25 6.36 -21.94
CA ARG A 95 -0.86 7.59 -21.41
C ARG A 95 -1.63 7.35 -20.10
N ALA A 96 -2.38 6.26 -20.01
CA ALA A 96 -3.11 5.88 -18.81
C ALA A 96 -2.17 5.55 -17.65
N ALA A 97 -1.06 4.85 -17.91
CA ALA A 97 -0.03 4.56 -16.91
C ALA A 97 0.64 5.86 -16.40
N GLY A 98 0.97 6.79 -17.30
CA GLY A 98 1.51 8.10 -16.91
C GLY A 98 0.52 8.92 -16.08
N ALA A 99 -0.75 8.96 -16.49
CA ALA A 99 -1.81 9.64 -15.74
C ALA A 99 -2.03 9.01 -14.35
N LEU A 100 -1.99 7.68 -14.27
CA LEU A 100 -2.06 6.95 -13.00
C LEU A 100 -0.89 7.33 -12.08
N TYR A 101 0.32 7.41 -12.62
CA TYR A 101 1.51 7.78 -11.84
C TYR A 101 1.38 9.19 -11.26
N SER A 102 0.97 10.16 -12.09
CA SER A 102 0.71 11.54 -11.66
C SER A 102 -0.41 11.62 -10.62
N LEU A 103 -1.48 10.84 -10.79
CA LEU A 103 -2.60 10.77 -9.85
C LEU A 103 -2.16 10.21 -8.50
N VAL A 104 -1.38 9.13 -8.50
CA VAL A 104 -0.85 8.52 -7.27
C VAL A 104 0.09 9.49 -6.56
N LEU A 105 0.98 10.18 -7.27
CA LEU A 105 1.85 11.21 -6.68
C LEU A 105 1.06 12.37 -6.07
N PHE A 106 0.01 12.82 -6.75
CA PHE A 106 -0.88 13.85 -6.22
C PHE A 106 -1.57 13.39 -4.92
N PHE A 107 -2.14 12.18 -4.91
CA PHE A 107 -2.78 11.63 -3.71
C PHE A 107 -1.78 11.35 -2.58
N ALA A 108 -0.58 10.88 -2.89
CA ALA A 108 0.48 10.70 -1.90
C ALA A 108 0.87 12.04 -1.25
N SER A 109 1.02 13.09 -2.07
CA SER A 109 1.34 14.43 -1.57
C SER A 109 0.21 15.01 -0.72
N LEU A 110 -1.03 14.82 -1.16
CA LEU A 110 -2.22 15.27 -0.44
C LEU A 110 -2.39 14.55 0.90
N THR A 111 -2.23 13.23 0.92
CA THR A 111 -2.31 12.43 2.16
C THR A 111 -1.16 12.73 3.11
N ALA A 112 0.05 12.99 2.61
CA ALA A 112 1.18 13.44 3.42
C ALA A 112 0.92 14.81 4.07
N LEU A 113 0.38 15.78 3.31
CA LEU A 113 -0.03 17.09 3.83
C LEU A 113 -1.12 16.96 4.90
N ILE A 114 -2.18 16.20 4.61
CA ILE A 114 -3.27 15.95 5.55
C ILE A 114 -2.73 15.27 6.82
N GLY A 115 -1.87 14.25 6.66
CA GLY A 115 -1.22 13.56 7.76
C GLY A 115 -0.36 14.49 8.62
N PHE A 116 0.37 15.43 8.02
CA PHE A 116 1.17 16.40 8.75
C PHE A 116 0.31 17.30 9.66
N PHE A 117 -0.86 17.74 9.20
CA PHE A 117 -1.76 18.57 10.01
C PHE A 117 -2.60 17.78 11.01
N ILE A 118 -2.98 16.54 10.67
CA ILE A 118 -3.84 15.71 11.52
C ILE A 118 -3.04 15.02 12.62
N THR A 119 -1.81 14.57 12.36
CA THR A 119 -0.96 13.87 13.34
C THR A 119 -0.85 14.61 14.69
N PRO A 120 -0.49 15.92 14.75
CA PRO A 120 -0.41 16.62 16.02
C PRO A 120 -1.77 16.76 16.73
N LYS A 121 -2.87 16.99 15.98
CA LYS A 121 -4.22 17.08 16.56
C LYS A 121 -4.76 15.73 17.03
N ALA A 122 -4.42 14.65 16.33
CA ALA A 122 -4.80 13.28 16.70
C ALA A 122 -4.06 12.84 17.97
N LEU A 123 -2.76 13.15 18.07
CA LEU A 123 -1.94 12.89 19.26
C LEU A 123 -2.46 13.63 20.51
N GLU A 124 -2.91 14.88 20.34
CA GLU A 124 -3.50 15.69 21.41
C GLU A 124 -4.90 15.18 21.81
N PHE A 125 -5.74 14.80 20.84
CA PHE A 125 -7.09 14.30 21.08
C PHE A 125 -7.12 12.91 21.73
N MET A 126 -6.13 12.07 21.44
CA MET A 126 -6.01 10.72 22.00
C MET A 126 -5.52 10.68 23.46
N LYS A 127 -5.20 11.83 24.09
CA LYS A 127 -4.63 11.89 25.46
C LYS A 127 -3.55 10.83 25.69
N VAL A 128 -2.62 10.70 24.73
CA VAL A 128 -1.45 9.82 24.89
C VAL A 128 -0.67 10.37 26.08
N THR A 129 -0.86 9.69 27.21
CA THR A 129 -0.45 10.11 28.55
C THR A 129 1.06 10.19 28.53
N GLN A 130 1.60 11.42 28.68
CA GLN A 130 2.93 11.90 29.10
C GLN A 130 4.23 11.04 29.00
N ASN A 131 4.22 9.79 28.55
CA ASN A 131 5.34 8.85 28.51
C ASN A 131 5.89 8.58 27.09
N VAL A 132 5.22 9.05 26.03
CA VAL A 132 5.65 8.81 24.63
C VAL A 132 6.36 10.04 24.00
N TYR A 133 6.26 11.21 24.64
CA TYR A 133 6.94 12.43 24.24
C TYR A 133 8.47 12.29 24.04
N PRO A 134 9.20 11.49 24.85
CA PRO A 134 10.64 11.29 24.66
C PRO A 134 10.96 10.49 23.38
N TYR A 135 10.19 9.44 23.08
CA TYR A 135 10.44 8.54 21.94
C TYR A 135 10.11 9.20 20.58
N ALA A 136 9.10 10.08 20.54
CA ALA A 136 8.76 10.85 19.35
C ALA A 136 9.86 11.87 18.97
N LEU A 137 10.57 12.42 19.96
CA LEU A 137 11.69 13.34 19.73
C LEU A 137 12.95 12.60 19.24
N THR A 138 13.27 11.42 19.77
CA THR A 138 14.46 10.66 19.35
C THR A 138 14.38 10.18 17.89
N LEU A 139 13.20 9.71 17.45
CA LEU A 139 13.00 9.32 16.05
C LEU A 139 13.09 10.51 15.09
N SER A 140 12.66 11.71 15.53
CA SER A 140 12.72 12.92 14.70
C SER A 140 14.15 13.43 14.52
N SER A 141 15.04 13.26 15.51
CA SER A 141 16.45 13.65 15.41
C SER A 141 17.30 12.70 14.57
N GLU A 142 17.00 11.39 14.60
CA GLU A 142 17.72 10.42 13.75
C GLU A 142 17.32 10.53 12.27
N SER A 143 16.06 10.89 11.98
CA SER A 143 15.58 11.12 10.62
C SER A 143 16.17 12.36 9.93
N LEU A 144 16.80 13.28 10.67
CA LEU A 144 17.46 14.48 10.15
C LEU A 144 18.98 14.30 9.93
N ALA A 145 19.53 13.15 10.32
CA ALA A 145 20.95 12.82 10.18
C ALA A 145 21.25 11.87 9.00
N LEU A 146 20.23 11.48 8.23
CA LEU A 146 20.32 10.73 6.97
C LEU A 146 19.77 11.57 5.82
#